data_AF-A0A367IAV0-F1
#
_entry.id   AF-A0A367IAV0-F1
#
_cell.length_a   1.000
_cell.length_b   1.000
_cell.length_c   1.000
_cell.angle_alpha   90.00
_cell.angle_beta   90.00
_cell.angle_gamma   90.00
#
_symmetry.space_group_name_H-M   'P 1'
#
loop_
_entity.id
_entity.type
_entity.pdbx_description
1 polymer ?
#
loop_
_entity_poly.entity_id
_entity_poly.type
_entity_poly.pdbx_seq_one_letter_code
_entity_poly.pdbx_strand_id
1 'polypeptide(L)'
;MTDWWMQWWLGLALLISGYSMARMGPAFKRSKIGAPLFLIGLLMTLFPPDGLLTAESRASDEMLASLYWMIPAVAGFYLVASGAPIYYVTSKLRLMVGWVLVLFAGYLIFVNWSPGVESAILGIAAMLGVIVTVSLHLIAIRFTESLSPGDGITKPLDDEEVKHVSAILASHLSQMEASADE
;
A
#
# COMPACT_ATOMS: atom_id res chain seq x y z
N MET A 1 -5.87 28.75 -26.87
CA MET A 1 -5.37 28.03 -25.69
C MET A 1 -5.67 26.57 -25.92
N THR A 2 -4.66 25.70 -25.90
CA THR A 2 -4.85 24.26 -25.91
C THR A 2 -5.27 23.82 -24.51
N ASP A 3 -6.34 23.02 -24.39
CA ASP A 3 -6.91 22.56 -23.11
C ASP A 3 -6.06 21.49 -22.39
N TRP A 4 -4.75 21.69 -22.37
CA TRP A 4 -3.80 20.77 -21.74
C TRP A 4 -3.97 20.67 -20.21
N TRP A 5 -4.64 21.65 -19.59
CA TRP A 5 -4.99 21.58 -18.17
C TRP A 5 -5.86 20.36 -17.82
N MET A 6 -6.72 19.91 -18.74
CA MET A 6 -7.50 18.67 -18.54
C MET A 6 -6.62 17.41 -18.51
N GLN A 7 -5.45 17.43 -19.17
CA GLN A 7 -4.52 16.30 -19.15
C GLN A 7 -4.06 15.99 -17.72
N TRP A 8 -3.78 17.02 -16.92
CA TRP A 8 -3.30 16.84 -15.56
C TRP A 8 -4.36 16.13 -14.70
N TRP A 9 -5.61 16.57 -14.80
CA TRP A 9 -6.75 15.94 -14.14
C TRP A 9 -7.02 14.52 -14.65
N LEU A 10 -6.88 14.28 -15.96
CA LEU A 10 -6.94 12.94 -16.52
C LEU A 10 -5.84 12.05 -15.93
N GLY A 11 -4.60 12.54 -15.85
CA GLY A 11 -3.48 11.84 -15.25
C GLY A 11 -3.77 11.44 -13.79
N LEU A 12 -4.34 12.35 -13.00
CA LEU A 12 -4.75 12.09 -11.63
C LEU A 12 -5.88 11.05 -11.53
N ALA A 13 -6.87 11.11 -12.43
CA ALA A 13 -7.92 10.10 -12.52
C ALA A 13 -7.37 8.71 -12.87
N LEU A 14 -6.39 8.65 -13.79
CA LEU A 14 -5.72 7.41 -14.18
C LEU A 14 -4.83 6.85 -13.05
N LEU A 15 -4.16 7.71 -12.29
CA LEU A 15 -3.42 7.32 -11.09
C LEU A 15 -4.33 6.60 -10.09
N ILE A 16 -5.43 7.23 -9.70
CA ILE A 16 -6.36 6.68 -8.70
C ILE A 16 -6.99 5.38 -9.23
N SER A 17 -7.45 5.38 -10.48
CA SER A 17 -8.08 4.21 -11.10
C SER A 17 -7.09 3.06 -11.24
N GLY A 18 -5.87 3.35 -11.70
CA GLY A 18 -4.79 2.37 -11.85
C GLY A 18 -4.39 1.74 -10.52
N TYR A 19 -4.21 2.55 -9.48
CA TYR A 19 -3.92 2.05 -8.13
C TYR A 19 -5.04 1.15 -7.59
N SER A 20 -6.30 1.59 -7.74
CA SER A 20 -7.47 0.82 -7.34
C SER A 20 -7.55 -0.53 -8.07
N MET A 21 -7.32 -0.55 -9.39
CA MET A 21 -7.29 -1.78 -10.18
C MET A 21 -6.10 -2.67 -9.83
N ALA A 22 -4.92 -2.11 -9.58
CA ALA A 22 -3.71 -2.87 -9.23
C ALA A 22 -3.83 -3.61 -7.90
N ARG A 23 -4.62 -3.06 -6.96
CA ARG A 23 -4.94 -3.70 -5.67
C ARG A 23 -6.00 -4.79 -5.77
N MET A 24 -6.64 -4.99 -6.92
CA MET A 24 -7.62 -6.06 -7.09
C MET A 24 -6.92 -7.42 -7.20
N GLY A 25 -7.52 -8.44 -6.56
CA GLY A 25 -6.95 -9.78 -6.51
C GLY A 25 -6.77 -10.45 -7.90
N PRO A 26 -6.00 -11.55 -7.96
CA PRO A 26 -5.66 -12.24 -9.22
C PRO A 26 -6.87 -12.70 -10.05
N ALA A 27 -8.03 -12.89 -9.42
CA ALA A 27 -9.28 -13.27 -10.07
C ALA A 27 -9.79 -12.23 -11.09
N PHE A 28 -9.40 -10.96 -10.95
CA PHE A 28 -9.86 -9.90 -11.85
C PHE A 28 -8.85 -9.67 -12.98
N LYS A 29 -9.21 -10.03 -14.23
CA LYS A 29 -8.34 -9.82 -15.41
C LYS A 29 -7.85 -8.37 -15.56
N ARG A 30 -8.64 -7.39 -15.12
CA ARG A 30 -8.30 -5.95 -15.14
C ARG A 30 -7.18 -5.54 -14.17
N SER A 31 -6.82 -6.36 -13.19
CA SER A 31 -5.67 -6.05 -12.31
C SER A 31 -4.35 -6.01 -13.08
N LYS A 32 -4.25 -6.80 -14.17
CA LYS A 32 -3.08 -6.83 -15.07
C LYS A 32 -2.77 -5.48 -15.71
N ILE A 33 -3.79 -4.66 -15.98
CA ILE A 33 -3.62 -3.33 -16.57
C ILE A 33 -3.51 -2.22 -15.51
N GLY A 34 -3.78 -2.51 -14.23
CA GLY A 34 -3.81 -1.51 -13.17
C GLY A 34 -2.47 -0.80 -12.97
N ALA A 35 -1.38 -1.56 -12.87
CA ALA A 35 -0.04 -0.99 -12.70
C ALA A 35 0.42 -0.17 -13.92
N PRO A 36 0.31 -0.64 -15.18
CA PRO A 36 0.56 0.20 -16.35
C PRO A 36 -0.28 1.48 -16.38
N LEU A 37 -1.57 1.40 -16.02
CA LEU A 37 -2.46 2.56 -16.00
C LEU A 37 -2.04 3.60 -14.94
N PHE A 38 -1.65 3.12 -13.76
CA PHE A 38 -1.08 3.95 -12.71
C PHE A 38 0.18 4.68 -13.19
N LEU A 39 1.11 3.97 -13.86
CA LEU A 39 2.34 4.55 -14.37
C LEU A 39 2.08 5.63 -15.44
N ILE A 40 1.13 5.39 -16.34
CA ILE A 40 0.72 6.39 -17.34
C ILE A 40 0.17 7.63 -16.63
N GLY A 41 -0.74 7.46 -15.68
CA GLY A 41 -1.26 8.57 -14.89
C GLY A 41 -0.14 9.35 -14.18
N LEU A 42 0.80 8.64 -13.57
CA LEU A 42 1.94 9.23 -12.87
C LEU A 42 2.78 10.10 -13.80
N LEU A 43 3.13 9.57 -14.97
CA LEU A 43 3.90 10.30 -15.98
C LEU A 43 3.17 11.56 -16.46
N MET A 44 1.86 11.46 -16.70
CA MET A 44 1.05 12.60 -17.12
C MET A 44 0.97 13.70 -16.06
N THR A 45 1.00 13.34 -14.77
CA THR A 45 0.98 14.31 -13.65
C THR A 45 2.35 14.88 -13.31
N LEU A 46 3.43 14.12 -13.51
CA LEU A 46 4.80 14.57 -13.19
C LEU A 46 5.44 15.33 -14.34
N PHE A 47 5.11 14.99 -15.59
CA PHE A 47 5.67 15.60 -16.79
C PHE A 47 4.55 16.15 -17.69
N PRO A 48 3.77 17.12 -17.22
CA PRO A 48 2.71 17.71 -18.02
C PRO A 48 3.29 18.62 -19.13
N PRO A 49 2.59 18.77 -20.26
CA PRO A 49 2.99 19.67 -21.33
C PRO A 49 2.79 21.14 -20.94
N ASP A 50 3.41 22.04 -21.71
CA ASP A 50 3.24 23.47 -21.56
C ASP A 50 1.76 23.91 -21.75
N GLY A 51 1.34 24.94 -21.01
CA GLY A 51 -0.02 25.50 -21.10
C GLY A 51 -0.99 25.05 -20.02
N LEU A 52 -0.48 24.53 -18.90
CA LEU A 52 -1.25 24.32 -17.66
C LEU A 52 -1.69 25.66 -17.03
N LEU A 53 -2.76 25.59 -16.25
CA LEU A 53 -3.10 26.66 -15.32
C LEU A 53 -2.10 26.67 -14.15
N THR A 54 -1.99 27.81 -13.46
CA THR A 54 -0.98 28.08 -12.42
C THR A 54 -1.03 27.09 -11.25
N ALA A 55 -2.20 26.54 -10.92
CA ALA A 55 -2.34 25.62 -9.80
C ALA A 55 -1.78 24.23 -10.15
N GLU A 56 -2.12 23.69 -11.31
CA GLU A 56 -1.69 22.38 -11.79
C GLU A 56 -0.19 22.35 -12.11
N SER A 57 0.34 23.43 -12.70
CA SER A 57 1.80 23.54 -12.91
C SER A 57 2.54 23.54 -11.59
N ARG A 58 2.12 24.36 -10.62
CA ARG A 58 2.71 24.39 -9.28
C ARG A 58 2.61 23.04 -8.59
N ALA A 59 1.47 22.35 -8.67
CA ALA A 59 1.30 21.03 -8.09
C ALA A 59 2.29 20.02 -8.69
N SER A 60 2.45 20.03 -10.01
CA SER A 60 3.44 19.18 -10.71
C SER A 60 4.87 19.47 -10.27
N ASP A 61 5.24 20.75 -10.18
CA ASP A 61 6.58 21.17 -9.76
C ASP A 61 6.90 20.72 -8.33
N GLU A 62 5.96 20.88 -7.40
CA GLU A 62 6.10 20.43 -6.01
C GLU A 62 6.15 18.89 -5.90
N MET A 63 5.38 18.18 -6.72
CA MET A 63 5.44 16.71 -6.80
C MET A 63 6.81 16.23 -7.29
N LEU A 64 7.34 16.83 -8.35
CA LEU A 64 8.68 16.55 -8.87
C LEU A 64 9.76 16.90 -7.84
N ALA A 65 9.66 18.07 -7.22
CA ALA A 65 10.55 18.51 -6.16
C ALA A 65 10.51 17.58 -4.94
N SER A 66 9.43 16.85 -4.70
CA SER A 66 9.34 15.90 -3.59
C SER A 66 9.94 14.52 -3.89
N LEU A 67 10.27 14.20 -5.16
CA LEU A 67 10.76 12.87 -5.54
C LEU A 67 12.07 12.48 -4.86
N TYR A 68 12.98 13.44 -4.61
CA TYR A 68 14.31 13.14 -4.07
C TYR A 68 14.25 12.45 -2.69
N TRP A 69 13.28 12.81 -1.84
CA TRP A 69 13.07 12.16 -0.54
C TRP A 69 11.97 11.09 -0.60
N MET A 70 10.96 11.25 -1.47
CA MET A 70 9.84 10.32 -1.56
C MET A 70 10.28 8.94 -2.10
N ILE A 71 11.15 8.89 -3.10
CA ILE A 71 11.65 7.63 -3.67
C ILE A 71 12.35 6.76 -2.60
N PRO A 72 13.37 7.25 -1.86
CA PRO A 72 13.99 6.45 -0.80
C PRO A 72 13.01 6.13 0.33
N ALA A 73 12.06 7.01 0.66
CA ALA A 73 11.05 6.73 1.68
C ALA A 73 10.15 5.53 1.29
N VAL A 74 9.57 5.57 0.08
CA VAL A 74 8.68 4.49 -0.41
C VAL A 74 9.44 3.17 -0.53
N ALA A 75 10.65 3.19 -1.08
CA ALA A 75 11.49 2.00 -1.16
C ALA A 75 11.86 1.45 0.23
N GLY A 76 12.18 2.34 1.17
CA GLY A 76 12.48 2.00 2.56
C GLY A 76 11.30 1.34 3.26
N PHE A 77 10.12 1.96 3.21
CA PHE A 77 8.90 1.39 3.80
C PHE A 77 8.50 0.06 3.15
N TYR A 78 8.64 -0.07 1.83
CA TYR A 78 8.39 -1.35 1.15
C TYR A 78 9.33 -2.46 1.65
N LEU A 79 10.62 -2.16 1.83
CA LEU A 79 11.60 -3.12 2.38
C LEU A 79 11.34 -3.46 3.85
N VAL A 80 10.95 -2.48 4.66
CA VAL A 80 10.55 -2.73 6.06
C VAL A 80 9.32 -3.64 6.10
N ALA A 81 8.28 -3.33 5.32
CA ALA A 81 7.05 -4.10 5.28
C ALA A 81 7.28 -5.53 4.75
N SER A 82 8.08 -5.69 3.69
CA SER A 82 8.40 -7.00 3.11
C SER A 82 9.46 -7.79 3.88
N GLY A 83 10.17 -7.16 4.80
CA GLY A 83 11.15 -7.79 5.70
C GLY A 83 10.59 -8.15 7.07
N ALA A 84 9.45 -7.56 7.45
CA ALA A 84 8.75 -7.81 8.70
C ALA A 84 8.28 -9.28 8.80
N PRO A 85 8.21 -9.85 10.03
CA PRO A 85 7.78 -11.23 10.23
C PRO A 85 6.33 -11.42 9.79
N ILE A 86 6.14 -12.14 8.68
CA ILE A 86 4.86 -12.73 8.30
C ILE A 86 5.02 -14.23 8.57
N TYR A 87 4.23 -14.79 9.50
CA TYR A 87 4.36 -16.18 9.97
C TYR A 87 5.76 -16.56 10.48
N TYR A 88 6.36 -15.74 11.36
CA TYR A 88 7.65 -15.98 12.03
C TYR A 88 8.91 -16.02 11.16
N VAL A 89 8.82 -15.76 9.85
CA VAL A 89 10.00 -15.64 8.98
C VAL A 89 10.34 -14.18 8.75
N THR A 90 11.50 -13.75 9.26
CA THR A 90 11.96 -12.36 9.17
C THR A 90 13.20 -12.24 8.29
N SER A 91 13.21 -11.27 7.37
CA SER A 91 14.42 -10.94 6.60
C SER A 91 15.15 -9.76 7.24
N LYS A 92 16.16 -10.06 8.07
CA LYS A 92 16.97 -9.04 8.77
C LYS A 92 17.63 -8.05 7.81
N LEU A 93 18.11 -8.53 6.66
CA LEU A 93 18.74 -7.69 5.64
C LEU A 93 17.75 -6.67 5.06
N ARG A 94 16.54 -7.11 4.67
CA ARG A 94 15.51 -6.21 4.14
C ARG A 94 15.09 -5.16 5.17
N LEU A 95 14.93 -5.56 6.43
CA LEU A 95 14.63 -4.62 7.52
C LEU A 95 15.73 -3.58 7.69
N MET A 96 17.01 -4.00 7.74
CA MET A 96 18.13 -3.10 7.92
C MET A 96 18.23 -2.09 6.76
N VAL A 97 18.20 -2.57 5.52
CA VAL A 97 18.26 -1.70 4.33
C VAL A 97 17.03 -0.78 4.28
N GLY A 98 15.85 -1.29 4.61
CA GLY A 98 14.62 -0.51 4.66
C GLY A 98 14.70 0.65 5.64
N TRP A 99 15.14 0.41 6.88
CA TRP A 99 15.32 1.46 7.88
C TRP A 99 16.39 2.47 7.50
N VAL A 100 17.50 2.04 6.91
CA VAL A 100 18.53 2.96 6.40
C VAL A 100 17.94 3.91 5.35
N LEU A 101 17.13 3.41 4.41
CA LEU A 101 16.48 4.25 3.40
C LEU A 101 15.45 5.21 4.00
N VAL A 102 14.66 4.77 4.99
CA VAL A 102 13.69 5.65 5.69
C VAL A 102 14.42 6.77 6.43
N LEU A 103 15.50 6.45 7.16
CA LEU A 103 16.32 7.46 7.85
C LEU A 103 17.00 8.41 6.87
N PHE A 104 17.50 7.89 5.74
CA PHE A 104 18.09 8.70 4.68
C PHE A 104 17.07 9.66 4.06
N ALA A 105 15.84 9.21 3.80
CA ALA A 105 14.77 10.09 3.34
C ALA A 105 14.45 11.20 4.36
N GLY A 106 14.38 10.86 5.65
CA GLY A 106 14.20 11.85 6.72
C GLY A 106 15.35 12.87 6.79
N TYR A 107 16.59 12.41 6.61
CA TYR A 107 17.75 13.29 6.52
C TYR A 107 17.66 14.25 5.33
N LEU A 108 17.26 13.75 4.15
CA LEU A 108 17.08 14.58 2.95
C LEU A 108 16.04 15.68 3.18
N ILE A 109 14.90 15.37 3.82
CA ILE A 109 13.89 16.36 4.20
C ILE A 109 14.52 17.40 5.15
N PHE A 110 15.22 16.95 6.19
CA PHE A 110 15.77 17.82 7.21
C PHE A 110 16.80 18.81 6.64
N VAL A 111 17.72 18.35 5.79
CA VAL A 111 18.75 19.21 5.18
C VAL A 111 18.15 20.17 4.16
N ASN A 112 17.25 19.70 3.31
CA ASN A 112 16.70 20.55 2.25
C ASN A 112 15.71 21.58 2.79
N TRP A 113 14.91 21.21 3.79
CA TRP A 113 13.93 22.13 4.36
C TRP A 113 14.54 23.05 5.41
N SER A 114 15.68 22.67 6.01
CA SER A 114 16.41 23.42 7.03
C SER A 114 15.49 24.11 8.05
N PRO A 115 14.59 23.35 8.72
CA PRO A 115 13.58 23.95 9.57
C PRO A 115 14.25 24.72 10.72
N GLY A 116 13.70 25.89 11.05
CA GLY A 116 14.08 26.59 12.27
C GLY A 116 13.80 25.72 13.51
N VAL A 117 14.46 26.03 14.63
CA VAL A 117 14.36 25.25 15.88
C VAL A 117 12.90 25.04 16.31
N GLU A 118 12.07 26.07 16.20
CA GLU A 118 10.64 26.00 16.54
C GLU A 118 9.89 25.00 15.65
N SER A 119 10.08 25.08 14.33
CA SER A 119 9.45 24.17 13.37
C SER A 119 9.93 22.72 13.55
N ALA A 120 11.20 22.52 13.91
CA ALA A 120 11.74 21.20 14.23
C ALA A 120 11.11 20.62 15.50
N ILE A 121 10.95 21.42 16.56
CA ILE A 121 10.28 21.01 17.81
C ILE A 121 8.82 20.65 17.52
N LEU A 122 8.09 21.48 16.76
CA LEU A 122 6.72 21.19 16.35
C LEU A 122 6.62 19.90 15.53
N GLY A 123 7.57 19.66 14.62
CA GLY A 123 7.63 18.43 13.85
C GLY A 123 7.83 17.18 14.72
N ILE A 124 8.74 17.25 15.70
CA ILE A 124 8.95 16.15 16.67
C ILE A 124 7.71 15.93 17.52
N ALA A 125 7.08 17.00 18.02
CA ALA A 125 5.86 16.91 18.80
C ALA A 125 4.71 16.28 17.98
N ALA A 126 4.58 16.64 16.70
CA ALA A 126 3.61 16.05 15.80
C ALA A 126 3.87 14.55 15.58
N MET A 127 5.12 14.13 15.36
CA MET A 127 5.48 12.71 15.25
C MET A 127 5.16 11.93 16.53
N LEU A 128 5.46 12.49 17.70
CA LEU A 128 5.08 11.88 18.98
C LEU A 128 3.57 11.76 19.12
N GLY A 129 2.81 12.78 18.71
CA GLY A 129 1.35 12.75 18.66
C GLY A 129 0.84 11.58 17.82
N VAL A 130 1.37 11.39 16.61
CA VAL A 130 1.02 10.26 15.72
C VAL A 130 1.30 8.92 16.40
N ILE A 131 2.47 8.75 17.03
CA ILE A 131 2.85 7.51 17.73
C ILE A 131 1.87 7.22 18.88
N VAL A 132 1.52 8.24 19.67
CA VAL A 132 0.56 8.11 20.77
C VAL A 132 -0.82 7.70 20.23
N THR A 133 -1.31 8.37 19.19
CA THR A 133 -2.61 8.04 18.57
C THR A 133 -2.65 6.60 18.05
N VAL A 134 -1.62 6.16 17.32
CA VAL A 134 -1.54 4.79 16.82
C VAL A 134 -1.50 3.78 17.97
N SER A 135 -0.71 4.08 19.02
CA SER A 135 -0.60 3.22 20.20
C SER A 135 -1.94 3.07 20.93
N LEU A 136 -2.65 4.19 21.16
CA LEU A 136 -3.97 4.17 21.77
C LEU A 136 -4.98 3.39 20.91
N HIS A 137 -4.92 3.53 19.59
CA HIS A 137 -5.77 2.77 18.68
C HIS A 137 -5.52 1.25 18.77
N LEU A 138 -4.25 0.83 18.80
CA LEU A 138 -3.89 -0.58 18.98
C LEU A 138 -4.31 -1.12 20.35
N ILE A 139 -4.17 -0.32 21.42
CA ILE A 139 -4.66 -0.68 22.75
C ILE A 139 -6.19 -0.82 22.74
N ALA A 140 -6.90 0.08 22.07
CA ALA A 140 -8.35 0.01 21.93
C ALA A 140 -8.79 -1.25 21.18
N ILE A 141 -8.17 -1.58 20.04
CA ILE A 141 -8.42 -2.83 19.30
C ILE A 141 -8.23 -4.02 20.23
N ARG A 142 -7.08 -4.11 20.91
CA ARG A 142 -6.76 -5.23 21.80
C ARG A 142 -7.75 -5.34 22.97
N PHE A 143 -8.17 -4.20 23.53
CA PHE A 143 -9.17 -4.16 24.58
C PHE A 143 -10.52 -4.68 24.07
N THR A 144 -10.98 -4.21 22.92
CA THR A 144 -12.23 -4.67 22.28
C THR A 144 -12.17 -6.16 21.93
N GLU A 145 -11.05 -6.64 21.36
CA GLU A 145 -10.83 -8.06 21.08
C GLU A 145 -10.85 -8.91 22.35
N SER A 146 -10.31 -8.39 23.47
CA SER A 146 -10.32 -9.12 24.75
C SER A 146 -11.72 -9.22 25.39
N LEU A 147 -12.63 -8.32 25.03
CA LEU A 147 -14.03 -8.33 25.50
C LEU A 147 -14.95 -9.11 24.57
N SER A 148 -14.59 -9.22 23.29
CA SER A 148 -15.28 -10.10 22.36
C SER A 148 -15.00 -11.54 22.79
N PRO A 149 -16.02 -12.38 22.99
CA PRO A 149 -15.78 -13.82 22.99
C PRO A 149 -15.25 -14.12 21.60
N GLY A 150 -13.92 -14.24 21.47
CA GLY A 150 -13.28 -14.49 20.19
C GLY A 150 -14.01 -15.63 19.50
N ASP A 151 -14.16 -15.56 18.17
CA ASP A 151 -14.73 -16.64 17.37
C ASP A 151 -14.12 -17.93 17.90
N GLY A 152 -14.91 -18.68 18.67
CA GLY A 152 -14.41 -19.84 19.38
C GLY A 152 -13.78 -20.74 18.34
N ILE A 153 -12.70 -21.45 18.70
CA ILE A 153 -12.14 -22.49 17.84
C ILE A 153 -13.33 -23.29 17.33
N THR A 154 -13.63 -23.14 16.03
CA THR A 154 -14.75 -23.85 15.43
C THR A 154 -14.48 -25.31 15.74
N LYS A 155 -15.49 -26.00 16.29
CA LYS A 155 -15.32 -27.41 16.61
C LYS A 155 -14.81 -28.09 15.33
N PRO A 156 -13.76 -28.92 15.42
CA PRO A 156 -13.35 -29.71 14.28
C PRO A 156 -14.56 -30.46 13.76
N LEU A 157 -14.63 -30.63 12.43
CA LEU A 157 -15.70 -31.35 11.76
C LEU A 157 -15.97 -32.67 12.50
N ASP A 158 -17.23 -32.94 12.81
CA ASP A 158 -17.56 -34.24 13.37
C ASP A 158 -17.40 -35.36 12.33
N ASP A 159 -17.44 -36.62 12.77
CA ASP A 159 -17.23 -37.76 11.88
C ASP A 159 -18.27 -37.85 10.74
N GLU A 160 -19.50 -37.38 10.95
CA GLU A 160 -20.55 -37.31 9.93
C GLU A 160 -20.28 -36.18 8.93
N GLU A 161 -19.88 -35.00 9.40
CA GLU A 161 -19.50 -33.87 8.57
C GLU A 161 -18.25 -34.19 7.74
N VAL A 162 -17.24 -34.84 8.33
CA VAL A 162 -16.04 -35.32 7.61
C VAL A 162 -16.46 -36.28 6.50
N LYS A 163 -17.35 -37.24 6.79
CA LYS A 163 -17.84 -38.20 5.80
C LYS A 163 -18.61 -37.50 4.68
N HIS A 164 -19.45 -36.53 5.01
CA HIS A 164 -20.24 -35.77 4.05
C HIS A 164 -19.36 -34.90 3.14
N VAL A 165 -18.46 -34.12 3.73
CA VAL A 165 -17.51 -33.27 3.01
C VAL A 165 -16.56 -34.10 2.15
N SER A 166 -16.08 -35.25 2.64
CA SER A 166 -15.23 -36.16 1.87
C SER A 166 -15.97 -36.74 0.66
N ALA A 167 -17.26 -37.07 0.79
CA ALA A 167 -18.06 -37.55 -0.33
C ALA A 167 -18.28 -36.48 -1.40
N ILE A 168 -18.53 -35.22 -0.99
CA ILE A 168 -18.64 -34.08 -1.91
C ILE A 168 -17.32 -33.83 -2.63
N LEU A 169 -16.20 -33.82 -1.90
CA LEU A 169 -14.87 -33.63 -2.49
C LEU A 169 -14.52 -34.74 -3.48
N ALA A 170 -14.77 -36.00 -3.13
CA ALA A 170 -14.52 -37.14 -4.00
C ALA A 170 -15.37 -37.10 -5.29
N SER A 171 -16.64 -36.68 -5.18
CA SER A 171 -17.50 -36.55 -6.37
C SER A 171 -17.05 -35.42 -7.28
N HIS A 172 -16.63 -34.27 -6.74
CA HIS A 172 -16.08 -33.18 -7.54
C HIS A 172 -14.73 -33.52 -8.19
N LEU A 173 -13.86 -34.24 -7.47
CA LEU A 173 -12.57 -34.69 -8.00
C LEU A 173 -12.74 -35.68 -9.15
N SER A 174 -13.63 -36.66 -9.00
CA SER A 174 -13.92 -37.62 -10.08
C SER A 174 -14.56 -36.96 -11.31
N GLN A 175 -15.44 -35.96 -11.13
CA GLN A 175 -15.98 -35.16 -12.23
C GLN A 175 -14.90 -34.32 -12.94
N MET A 176 -13.89 -33.85 -12.21
CA MET A 176 -12.75 -33.14 -12.80
C MET A 176 -11.83 -34.07 -13.59
N GLU A 177 -11.56 -35.29 -13.11
CA GLU A 177 -10.78 -36.29 -13.87
C GLU A 177 -11.52 -36.71 -15.15
N ALA A 178 -12.82 -37.00 -15.06
CA ALA A 178 -13.62 -37.40 -16.21
C ALA A 178 -13.71 -36.32 -17.29
N SER A 179 -13.64 -35.03 -16.92
CA SER A 179 -13.64 -33.92 -17.89
C SER A 179 -12.24 -33.53 -18.37
N ALA A 180 -11.17 -34.09 -17.81
CA ALA A 180 -9.80 -33.92 -18.29
C ALA A 180 -9.39 -35.00 -19.31
N ASP A 181 -10.11 -36.13 -19.33
CA ASP A 181 -9.89 -37.25 -20.25
C ASP A 181 -10.77 -37.20 -21.54
N GLU A 182 -11.63 -36.18 -21.68
CA GLU A 182 -12.35 -35.81 -22.93
C GLU A 182 -11.63 -34.70 -23.70
#